data_AF-A0A931W6S0-F1
#
_entry.id   AF-A0A931W6S0-F1
#
_cell.length_a   1.000
_cell.length_b   1.000
_cell.length_c   1.000
_cell.angle_alpha   90.00
_cell.angle_beta   90.00
_cell.angle_gamma   90.00
#
_symmetry.space_group_name_H-M   'P 1'
#
loop_
_entity.id
_entity.type
_entity.pdbx_description
1 polymer ?
#
loop_
_entity_poly.entity_id
_entity_poly.type
_entity_poly.pdbx_seq_one_letter_code
_entity_poly.pdbx_strand_id
1 'polypeptide(L)'
;MDQRAGGFQAPPGSRSAGASISLEDIVSLCKRRGFIYQGSEIYGGLAGTWDYGPLGAQLKRNIVNEWLKYFVDGWDDMYLIDTTIIMNPKVWEASGHLDTFHDPLVECSNCHMRFRADKVDKNKCPNCGKAKTFGKPRRFNLMFKTNVGPLDDEDSMAYLRPETAQGMFTNFKNIIDSFHPDLPFGVAQVGRSFRNEISPRDFIFRVREFEIMEFEWFLNEKDWEKYFEKWRKDMNAWFKKLGLDSSKVKEHEVPPSDRAHYSKRTIDFYYDFPSIGFDEIAGLAYRTDFDLKNHQKKSGKNLEYRPKDGGKPFIPHVIEPTFGLDRHVMAVISNAYSEDVQAEEKRIFLKLPAYLAPVKVAVFPLLKNKPELVKKAREVYDMLKKANREGMPGARSLGEVLWDDNGNIGKRYRRQDEIGTPHTITIDFDTLKDDAVTIRDRDTTKQERVKITDLVGTLSAHQ
;
A
#
# COMPACT_ATOMS: atom_id res chain seq x y z
N MET A 1 0.85 9.80 7.96
CA MET A 1 -0.60 9.47 7.99
C MET A 1 -1.22 9.83 9.35
N ASP A 2 -0.74 10.91 9.97
CA ASP A 2 -1.12 11.33 11.32
C ASP A 2 -2.03 12.58 11.25
N GLN A 3 -2.74 12.90 12.33
CA GLN A 3 -4.03 13.61 12.38
C GLN A 3 -4.13 14.98 11.66
N ARG A 4 -3.05 15.67 11.27
CA ARG A 4 -3.14 16.98 10.60
C ARG A 4 -1.92 17.25 9.72
N ALA A 5 -2.08 17.11 8.41
CA ALA A 5 -1.30 17.86 7.43
C ALA A 5 -2.32 18.56 6.53
N GLY A 6 -2.38 19.89 6.62
CA GLY A 6 -3.13 20.70 5.68
C GLY A 6 -2.54 20.47 4.30
N GLY A 7 -3.15 19.58 3.51
CA GLY A 7 -2.62 19.19 2.20
C GLY A 7 -2.18 20.42 1.40
N PHE A 8 -0.88 20.46 1.09
CA PHE A 8 -0.30 21.43 0.19
C PHE A 8 -1.06 21.36 -1.14
N GLN A 9 -1.83 22.39 -1.46
CA GLN A 9 -2.37 22.53 -2.81
C GLN A 9 -1.25 23.10 -3.67
N ALA A 10 -0.63 22.24 -4.47
CA ALA A 10 0.16 22.72 -5.59
C ALA A 10 -0.76 23.56 -6.51
N PRO A 11 -0.28 24.69 -7.05
CA PRO A 11 -1.08 25.53 -7.94
C PRO A 11 -1.55 24.70 -9.15
N PRO A 12 -2.74 24.98 -9.72
CA PRO A 12 -3.26 24.24 -10.87
C PRO A 12 -2.28 24.35 -12.03
N GLY A 13 -1.62 23.24 -12.35
CA GLY A 13 -0.71 23.15 -13.50
C GLY A 13 -1.49 23.40 -14.78
N SER A 14 -1.05 24.40 -15.55
CA SER A 14 -1.50 24.61 -16.92
C SER A 14 -1.24 23.36 -17.74
N ARG A 15 -2.28 22.82 -18.39
CA ARG A 15 -2.18 21.66 -19.29
C ARG A 15 -1.14 21.95 -20.38
N SER A 16 0.00 21.29 -20.33
CA SER A 16 0.94 21.25 -21.46
C SER A 16 0.39 20.30 -22.53
N ALA A 17 0.29 20.80 -23.76
CA ALA A 17 -0.14 20.02 -24.92
C ALA A 17 0.97 19.03 -25.34
N GLY A 18 0.79 17.79 -24.91
CA GLY A 18 1.52 16.58 -25.26
C GLY A 18 0.94 15.52 -24.33
N ALA A 19 0.20 14.53 -24.85
CA ALA A 19 -0.72 13.72 -24.05
C ALA A 19 0.01 12.98 -22.90
N SER A 20 0.05 13.60 -21.72
CA SER A 20 0.61 13.02 -20.50
C SER A 20 -0.38 11.99 -19.97
N ILE A 21 0.12 10.82 -19.56
CA ILE A 21 -0.67 9.77 -18.90
C ILE A 21 -1.49 10.40 -17.77
N SER A 22 -2.80 10.15 -17.78
CA SER A 22 -3.72 10.68 -16.78
C SER A 22 -4.04 9.65 -15.69
N LEU A 23 -4.54 10.10 -14.54
CA LEU A 23 -5.07 9.18 -13.52
C LEU A 23 -6.24 8.34 -14.08
N GLU A 24 -7.06 8.93 -14.94
CA GLU A 24 -8.20 8.27 -15.57
C GLU A 24 -7.77 7.07 -16.42
N ASP A 25 -6.64 7.16 -17.12
CA ASP A 25 -6.06 6.05 -17.88
C ASP A 25 -5.69 4.88 -16.95
N ILE A 26 -5.07 5.19 -15.81
CA ILE A 26 -4.66 4.22 -14.80
C ILE A 26 -5.88 3.57 -14.13
N VAL A 27 -6.89 4.37 -13.75
CA VAL A 27 -8.14 3.87 -13.16
C VAL A 27 -8.87 2.94 -14.15
N SER A 28 -8.91 3.32 -15.43
CA SER A 28 -9.48 2.49 -16.50
C SER A 28 -8.75 1.16 -16.64
N LEU A 29 -7.41 1.16 -16.63
CA LEU A 29 -6.60 -0.05 -16.64
C LEU A 29 -6.89 -0.93 -15.42
N CYS A 30 -6.92 -0.33 -14.22
CA CYS A 30 -7.17 -1.05 -12.97
C CYS A 30 -8.49 -1.83 -13.01
N LYS A 31 -9.57 -1.18 -13.47
CA LYS A 31 -10.87 -1.83 -13.63
C LYS A 31 -10.86 -2.88 -14.74
N ARG A 32 -10.33 -2.54 -15.92
CA ARG A 32 -10.35 -3.44 -17.09
C ARG A 32 -9.53 -4.72 -16.88
N ARG A 33 -8.46 -4.66 -16.08
CA ARG A 33 -7.55 -5.78 -15.86
C ARG A 33 -7.69 -6.46 -14.50
N GLY A 34 -8.53 -5.95 -13.61
CA GLY A 34 -8.79 -6.59 -12.33
C GLY A 34 -7.73 -6.34 -11.28
N PHE A 35 -7.24 -5.11 -11.23
CA PHE A 35 -6.50 -4.60 -10.08
C PHE A 35 -7.44 -4.09 -9.00
N ILE A 36 -8.33 -3.15 -9.33
CA ILE A 36 -9.18 -2.46 -8.35
C ILE A 36 -10.58 -2.26 -8.93
N TYR A 37 -11.60 -2.55 -8.12
CA TYR A 37 -13.01 -2.39 -8.42
C TYR A 37 -13.70 -1.51 -7.38
N GLN A 38 -14.81 -0.87 -7.77
CA GLN A 38 -15.62 -0.12 -6.83
C GLN A 38 -16.23 -1.09 -5.81
N GLY A 39 -16.05 -0.81 -4.50
CA GLY A 39 -16.65 -1.62 -3.44
C GLY A 39 -18.17 -1.64 -3.60
N SER A 40 -18.77 -2.84 -3.61
CA SER A 40 -20.22 -3.06 -3.82
C SER A 40 -20.77 -2.50 -5.15
N GLU A 41 -19.98 -2.56 -6.23
CA GLU A 41 -20.32 -1.95 -7.53
C GLU A 41 -21.72 -2.29 -8.05
N ILE A 42 -22.16 -3.55 -7.96
CA ILE A 42 -23.47 -3.99 -8.47
C ILE A 42 -24.66 -3.36 -7.73
N TYR A 43 -24.43 -2.80 -6.54
CA TYR A 43 -25.43 -2.09 -5.73
C TYR A 43 -25.31 -0.57 -5.84
N GLY A 44 -24.59 -0.06 -6.86
CA GLY A 44 -24.34 1.36 -7.05
C GLY A 44 -23.06 1.87 -6.37
N GLY A 45 -22.31 0.98 -5.72
CA GLY A 45 -21.06 1.29 -5.03
C GLY A 45 -21.25 1.92 -3.66
N LEU A 46 -20.25 1.75 -2.79
CA LEU A 46 -20.15 2.46 -1.51
C LEU A 46 -18.98 3.44 -1.53
N ALA A 47 -19.29 4.73 -1.50
CA ALA A 47 -18.29 5.80 -1.59
C ALA A 47 -17.18 5.65 -0.53
N GLY A 48 -15.93 5.69 -1.00
CA GLY A 48 -14.74 5.53 -0.16
C GLY A 48 -14.37 4.09 0.16
N THR A 49 -14.95 3.11 -0.53
CA THR A 49 -14.57 1.69 -0.42
C THR A 49 -14.22 1.12 -1.79
N TRP A 50 -13.20 0.26 -1.84
CA TRP A 50 -12.66 -0.32 -3.06
C TRP A 50 -12.22 -1.76 -2.80
N ASP A 51 -12.45 -2.63 -3.78
CA ASP A 51 -12.07 -4.04 -3.71
C ASP A 51 -10.85 -4.28 -4.60
N TYR A 52 -9.86 -5.00 -4.09
CA TYR A 52 -8.73 -5.46 -4.91
C TYR A 52 -9.12 -6.74 -5.66
N GLY A 53 -9.12 -6.69 -6.99
CA GLY A 53 -9.29 -7.86 -7.85
C GLY A 53 -8.07 -8.80 -7.81
N PRO A 54 -8.10 -9.94 -8.52
CA PRO A 54 -7.04 -10.96 -8.41
C PRO A 54 -5.61 -10.42 -8.63
N LEU A 55 -5.42 -9.53 -9.61
CA LEU A 55 -4.09 -8.97 -9.89
C LEU A 55 -3.70 -7.91 -8.88
N GLY A 56 -4.65 -7.11 -8.41
CA GLY A 56 -4.41 -6.08 -7.41
C GLY A 56 -4.10 -6.67 -6.05
N ALA A 57 -4.81 -7.73 -5.66
CA ALA A 57 -4.55 -8.48 -4.43
C ALA A 57 -3.13 -9.07 -4.45
N GLN A 58 -2.70 -9.64 -5.58
CA GLN A 58 -1.34 -10.17 -5.72
C GLN A 58 -0.26 -9.07 -5.73
N LEU A 59 -0.50 -7.94 -6.41
CA LEU A 59 0.43 -6.78 -6.36
C LEU A 59 0.57 -6.24 -4.94
N LYS A 60 -0.56 -6.04 -4.26
CA LYS A 60 -0.61 -5.55 -2.88
C LYS A 60 0.15 -6.48 -1.94
N ARG A 61 -0.08 -7.80 -2.06
CA ARG A 61 0.67 -8.82 -1.33
C ARG A 61 2.18 -8.77 -1.63
N ASN A 62 2.58 -8.61 -2.90
CA ASN A 62 3.99 -8.52 -3.26
C ASN A 62 4.66 -7.29 -2.63
N ILE A 63 3.97 -6.14 -2.57
CA ILE A 63 4.47 -4.93 -1.92
C ILE A 63 4.61 -5.15 -0.41
N VAL A 64 3.62 -5.77 0.24
CA VAL A 64 3.69 -6.12 1.67
C VAL A 64 4.86 -7.07 1.96
N ASN A 65 5.01 -8.13 1.17
CA ASN A 65 6.12 -9.08 1.35
C ASN A 65 7.48 -8.40 1.18
N GLU A 66 7.60 -7.46 0.23
CA GLU A 66 8.83 -6.70 0.04
C GLU A 66 9.10 -5.75 1.22
N TRP A 67 8.05 -5.12 1.77
CA TRP A 67 8.17 -4.29 2.97
C TRP A 67 8.61 -5.11 4.18
N LEU A 68 7.97 -6.26 4.44
CA LEU A 68 8.34 -7.18 5.52
C LEU A 68 9.79 -7.65 5.36
N LYS A 69 10.17 -8.07 4.15
CA LYS A 69 11.55 -8.47 3.87
C LYS A 69 12.56 -7.35 4.15
N TYR A 70 12.20 -6.09 3.86
CA TYR A 70 13.12 -4.96 3.95
C TYR A 70 13.24 -4.40 5.38
N PHE A 71 12.12 -4.25 6.07
CA PHE A 71 12.05 -3.59 7.38
C PHE A 71 11.93 -4.56 8.56
N VAL A 72 11.60 -5.83 8.32
CA VAL A 72 11.32 -6.81 9.38
C VAL A 72 12.24 -8.02 9.28
N ASP A 73 12.08 -8.87 8.27
CA ASP A 73 12.75 -10.19 8.21
C ASP A 73 14.28 -10.09 8.12
N GLY A 74 14.80 -8.95 7.65
CA GLY A 74 16.22 -8.67 7.56
C GLY A 74 16.85 -8.10 8.84
N TRP A 75 16.07 -7.96 9.91
CA TRP A 75 16.47 -7.28 11.15
C TRP A 75 16.29 -8.20 12.36
N ASP A 76 17.31 -8.27 13.22
CA ASP A 76 17.29 -9.11 14.43
C ASP A 76 16.43 -8.50 15.56
N ASP A 77 16.13 -7.21 15.45
CA ASP A 77 15.52 -6.37 16.48
C ASP A 77 14.18 -5.77 16.01
N MET A 78 13.51 -6.38 15.02
CA MET A 78 12.17 -6.00 14.57
C MET A 78 11.16 -7.13 14.78
N TYR A 79 10.15 -6.92 15.62
CA TYR A 79 9.14 -7.92 15.95
C TYR A 79 7.84 -7.68 15.20
N LEU A 80 7.44 -8.61 14.34
CA LEU A 80 6.15 -8.57 13.65
C LEU A 80 5.00 -8.91 14.62
N ILE A 81 3.94 -8.10 14.63
CA ILE A 81 2.71 -8.38 15.35
C ILE A 81 1.48 -8.16 14.46
N ASP A 82 0.37 -8.81 14.80
CA ASP A 82 -0.95 -8.54 14.23
C ASP A 82 -1.95 -8.35 15.37
N THR A 83 -2.54 -7.16 15.44
CA THR A 83 -3.46 -6.76 16.50
C THR A 83 -4.88 -6.63 15.99
N THR A 84 -5.85 -6.75 16.90
CA THR A 84 -7.26 -6.64 16.55
C THR A 84 -7.62 -5.24 16.04
N ILE A 85 -8.64 -5.17 15.19
CA ILE A 85 -9.21 -3.90 14.70
C ILE A 85 -10.05 -3.21 15.78
N ILE A 86 -10.85 -4.00 16.48
CA ILE A 86 -11.70 -3.54 17.58
C ILE A 86 -10.87 -3.58 18.86
N MET A 87 -10.78 -2.44 19.53
CA MET A 87 -10.02 -2.29 20.78
C MET A 87 -10.89 -1.63 21.85
N ASN A 88 -10.51 -1.82 23.11
CA ASN A 88 -11.18 -1.19 24.24
C ASN A 88 -11.16 0.35 24.08
N PRO A 89 -12.30 1.06 24.27
CA PRO A 89 -12.38 2.52 24.14
C PRO A 89 -11.33 3.32 24.92
N LYS A 90 -10.88 2.80 26.07
CA LYS A 90 -9.86 3.43 26.91
C LYS A 90 -8.52 3.59 26.19
N VAL A 91 -8.23 2.77 25.18
CA VAL A 91 -7.04 2.89 24.32
C VAL A 91 -7.10 4.21 23.53
N TRP A 92 -8.26 4.55 22.97
CA TRP A 92 -8.48 5.76 22.18
C TRP A 92 -8.59 7.01 23.05
N GLU A 93 -9.03 6.84 24.28
CA GLU A 93 -8.97 7.90 25.30
C GLU A 93 -7.52 8.18 25.70
N ALA A 94 -6.73 7.14 25.99
CA ALA A 94 -5.32 7.28 26.37
C ALA A 94 -4.49 7.95 25.26
N SER A 95 -4.74 7.61 24.01
CA SER A 95 -4.03 8.19 22.86
C SER A 95 -4.55 9.57 22.42
N GLY A 96 -5.62 10.08 23.03
CA GLY A 96 -6.23 11.38 22.71
C GLY A 96 -7.11 11.38 21.45
N HIS A 97 -7.30 10.24 20.78
CA HIS A 97 -8.10 10.13 19.57
C HIS A 97 -9.57 10.56 19.76
N LEU A 98 -10.13 10.31 20.95
CA LEU A 98 -11.51 10.71 21.24
C LEU A 98 -11.69 12.24 21.29
N ASP A 99 -10.63 12.98 21.62
CA ASP A 99 -10.66 14.44 21.81
C ASP A 99 -10.17 15.23 20.59
N THR A 100 -9.23 14.68 19.81
CA THR A 100 -8.52 15.42 18.77
C THR A 100 -8.79 14.96 17.35
N PHE A 101 -9.30 13.73 17.15
CA PHE A 101 -9.50 13.12 15.83
C PHE A 101 -10.79 13.58 15.15
N HIS A 102 -10.88 14.89 14.90
CA HIS A 102 -12.05 15.52 14.32
C HIS A 102 -11.72 16.41 13.12
N ASP A 103 -12.60 16.37 12.12
CA ASP A 103 -12.61 17.32 11.03
C ASP A 103 -13.71 18.38 11.18
N PRO A 104 -13.51 19.61 10.64
CA PRO A 104 -14.55 20.61 10.58
C PRO A 104 -15.55 20.25 9.46
N LEU A 105 -16.79 19.93 9.83
CA LEU A 105 -17.85 19.50 8.94
C LEU A 105 -18.87 20.63 8.70
N VAL A 106 -19.20 20.89 7.43
CA VAL A 106 -20.35 21.71 7.02
C VAL A 106 -21.33 20.88 6.20
N GLU A 107 -22.61 21.23 6.27
CA GLU A 107 -23.68 20.59 5.50
C GLU A 107 -24.36 21.63 4.60
N CYS A 108 -24.59 21.27 3.34
CA CYS A 108 -25.35 22.10 2.41
C CYS A 108 -26.85 22.01 2.75
N SER A 109 -27.46 23.11 3.17
CA SER A 109 -28.90 23.17 3.52
C SER A 109 -29.85 22.83 2.38
N ASN A 110 -29.36 22.80 1.12
CA ASN A 110 -30.19 22.49 -0.04
C ASN A 110 -30.14 21.01 -0.47
N CYS A 111 -28.99 20.35 -0.38
CA CYS A 111 -28.83 18.97 -0.85
C CYS A 111 -28.37 18.00 0.24
N HIS A 112 -28.19 18.50 1.48
CA HIS A 112 -27.74 17.75 2.65
C HIS A 112 -26.40 17.04 2.52
N MET A 113 -25.68 17.28 1.42
CA MET A 113 -24.32 16.81 1.25
C MET A 113 -23.38 17.48 2.25
N ARG A 114 -22.49 16.66 2.78
CA ARG A 114 -21.55 16.97 3.85
C ARG A 114 -20.16 17.14 3.27
N PHE A 115 -19.48 18.20 3.70
CA PHE A 115 -18.16 18.55 3.21
C PHE A 115 -17.25 18.99 4.34
N ARG A 116 -15.96 18.79 4.14
CA ARG A 116 -14.93 19.40 4.99
C ARG A 116 -14.89 20.90 4.78
N ALA A 117 -15.12 21.65 5.86
CA ALA A 117 -15.26 23.11 5.84
C ALA A 117 -13.99 23.86 5.43
N ASP A 118 -12.83 23.23 5.61
CA ASP A 118 -11.50 23.74 5.25
C ASP A 118 -11.08 23.35 3.82
N LYS A 119 -11.84 22.47 3.15
CA LYS A 119 -11.55 21.95 1.80
C LYS A 119 -12.64 22.24 0.77
N VAL A 120 -13.69 22.96 1.14
CA VAL A 120 -14.81 23.31 0.25
C VAL A 120 -14.89 24.82 0.04
N ASP A 121 -15.21 25.24 -1.19
CA ASP A 121 -15.57 26.63 -1.45
C ASP A 121 -16.84 26.97 -0.67
N LYS A 122 -16.72 27.84 0.32
CA LYS A 122 -17.82 28.24 1.20
C LYS A 122 -18.89 29.03 0.45
N ASN A 123 -18.57 29.59 -0.70
CA ASN A 123 -19.50 30.42 -1.46
C ASN A 123 -20.47 29.59 -2.30
N LYS A 124 -20.11 28.37 -2.71
CA LYS A 124 -20.89 27.55 -3.63
C LYS A 124 -20.79 26.07 -3.31
N CYS A 125 -21.94 25.40 -3.12
CA CYS A 125 -21.96 23.96 -2.95
C CYS A 125 -21.45 23.27 -4.23
N PRO A 126 -20.42 22.40 -4.15
CA PRO A 126 -19.86 21.76 -5.33
C PRO A 126 -20.82 20.72 -5.93
N ASN A 127 -21.77 20.20 -5.15
CA ASN A 127 -22.73 19.20 -5.62
C ASN A 127 -23.93 19.83 -6.36
N CYS A 128 -24.62 20.80 -5.74
CA CYS A 128 -25.84 21.39 -6.33
C CYS A 128 -25.65 22.78 -6.94
N GLY A 129 -24.44 23.35 -6.85
CA GLY A 129 -24.11 24.67 -7.39
C GLY A 129 -24.75 25.86 -6.68
N LYS A 130 -25.57 25.66 -5.63
CA LYS A 130 -26.23 26.75 -4.91
C LYS A 130 -25.26 27.47 -3.97
N ALA A 131 -25.32 28.80 -4.00
CA ALA A 131 -24.50 29.66 -3.17
C ALA A 131 -25.06 29.81 -1.75
N LYS A 132 -24.19 30.12 -0.78
CA LYS A 132 -24.55 30.43 0.62
C LYS A 132 -25.43 29.37 1.31
N THR A 133 -25.19 28.10 1.01
CA THR A 133 -25.97 26.98 1.58
C THR A 133 -25.29 26.31 2.78
N PHE A 134 -24.08 26.69 3.15
CA PHE A 134 -23.35 26.07 4.26
C PHE A 134 -23.63 26.77 5.60
N GLY A 135 -23.93 25.96 6.62
CA GLY A 135 -24.06 26.42 8.00
C GLY A 135 -22.71 26.58 8.72
N LYS A 136 -22.76 26.77 10.05
CA LYS A 136 -21.54 26.84 10.88
C LYS A 136 -20.83 25.47 10.91
N PRO A 137 -19.49 25.44 10.81
CA PRO A 137 -18.73 24.19 10.94
C PRO A 137 -18.94 23.55 12.32
N ARG A 138 -19.13 22.23 12.34
CA ARG A 138 -19.16 21.40 13.56
C ARG A 138 -17.98 20.44 13.59
N ARG A 139 -17.51 20.04 14.77
CA ARG A 139 -16.47 19.00 14.90
C ARG A 139 -17.10 17.64 14.66
N PHE A 140 -16.52 16.86 13.75
CA PHE A 140 -16.97 15.50 13.42
C PHE A 140 -15.84 14.51 13.71
N ASN A 141 -16.04 13.58 14.64
CA ASN A 141 -15.06 12.55 14.94
C ASN A 141 -14.94 11.56 13.77
N LEU A 142 -13.70 11.30 13.33
CA LEU A 142 -13.42 10.47 12.16
C LEU A 142 -13.29 8.97 12.51
N MET A 143 -13.42 8.55 13.76
CA MET A 143 -13.43 7.14 14.11
C MET A 143 -14.80 6.53 13.79
N PHE A 144 -14.80 5.35 13.18
CA PHE A 144 -16.02 4.54 13.09
C PHE A 144 -16.36 3.98 14.46
N LYS A 145 -17.59 4.21 14.90
CA LYS A 145 -18.16 3.60 16.10
C LYS A 145 -18.83 2.28 15.74
N THR A 146 -18.78 1.34 16.67
CA THR A 146 -19.49 0.07 16.63
C THR A 146 -19.90 -0.33 18.05
N ASN A 147 -20.63 -1.42 18.20
CA ASN A 147 -21.08 -1.93 19.49
C ASN A 147 -20.64 -3.39 19.63
N VAL A 148 -20.05 -3.73 20.77
CA VAL A 148 -19.61 -5.09 21.11
C VAL A 148 -20.56 -5.63 22.18
N GLY A 149 -21.47 -6.50 21.76
CA GLY A 149 -22.45 -7.12 22.63
C GLY A 149 -23.86 -7.11 22.02
N PRO A 150 -24.84 -7.69 22.73
CA PRO A 150 -26.21 -7.80 22.25
C PRO A 150 -27.04 -6.50 22.44
N LEU A 151 -26.58 -5.59 23.29
CA LEU A 151 -27.26 -4.32 23.58
C LEU A 151 -26.57 -3.18 22.83
N ASP A 152 -27.37 -2.20 22.39
CA ASP A 152 -26.90 -0.94 21.81
C ASP A 152 -26.95 0.13 22.89
N ASP A 153 -25.91 0.18 23.72
CA ASP A 153 -25.75 1.11 24.85
C ASP A 153 -24.32 1.69 24.91
N GLU A 154 -24.09 2.68 25.78
CA GLU A 154 -22.77 3.33 25.89
C GLU A 154 -21.67 2.38 26.40
N ASP A 155 -22.04 1.38 27.21
CA ASP A 155 -21.10 0.40 27.79
C ASP A 155 -20.58 -0.61 26.74
N SER A 156 -21.38 -0.88 25.71
CA SER A 156 -21.02 -1.73 24.56
C SER A 156 -20.26 -0.99 23.46
N MET A 157 -20.14 0.34 23.53
CA MET A 157 -19.49 1.14 22.49
C MET A 157 -18.02 0.73 22.31
N ALA A 158 -17.62 0.54 21.05
CA ALA A 158 -16.25 0.34 20.62
C ALA A 158 -15.97 1.11 19.32
N TYR A 159 -14.73 1.03 18.84
CA TYR A 159 -14.29 1.71 17.64
C TYR A 159 -13.52 0.79 16.71
N LEU A 160 -13.64 1.02 15.41
CA LEU A 160 -12.67 0.50 14.44
C LEU A 160 -11.44 1.40 14.47
N ARG A 161 -10.26 0.80 14.63
CA ARG A 161 -9.01 1.55 14.76
C ARG A 161 -8.73 2.49 13.58
N PRO A 162 -8.32 3.75 13.82
CA PRO A 162 -7.95 4.71 12.77
C PRO A 162 -6.49 4.64 12.31
N GLU A 163 -5.67 3.85 13.01
CA GLU A 163 -4.24 3.57 12.81
C GLU A 163 -3.91 2.21 13.44
N THR A 164 -2.70 1.67 13.26
CA THR A 164 -2.27 0.40 13.87
C THR A 164 -1.34 0.55 15.08
N ALA A 165 -0.72 1.72 15.26
CA ALA A 165 0.26 2.06 16.29
C ALA A 165 -0.17 1.66 17.71
N GLN A 166 -1.43 1.95 18.07
CA GLN A 166 -1.97 1.67 19.40
C GLN A 166 -1.95 0.19 19.79
N GLY A 167 -2.06 -0.72 18.80
CA GLY A 167 -1.90 -2.14 19.02
C GLY A 167 -0.48 -2.51 19.49
N MET A 168 0.54 -1.84 18.95
CA MET A 168 1.94 -2.08 19.28
C MET A 168 2.28 -1.50 20.67
N PHE A 169 1.79 -0.29 20.98
CA PHE A 169 1.97 0.31 22.31
C PHE A 169 1.31 -0.51 23.41
N THR A 170 0.08 -1.00 23.20
CA THR A 170 -0.62 -1.82 24.21
C THR A 170 0.03 -3.19 24.42
N ASN A 171 0.82 -3.68 23.47
CA ASN A 171 1.57 -4.93 23.56
C ASN A 171 3.05 -4.76 23.91
N PHE A 172 3.54 -3.52 24.12
CA PHE A 172 4.94 -3.25 24.46
C PHE A 172 5.43 -4.14 25.60
N LYS A 173 4.68 -4.20 26.71
CA LYS A 173 5.06 -5.02 27.87
C LYS A 173 5.07 -6.52 27.57
N ASN A 174 4.11 -7.01 26.78
CA ASN A 174 4.04 -8.42 26.39
C ASN A 174 5.27 -8.83 25.56
N ILE A 175 5.73 -7.94 24.67
CA ILE A 175 6.92 -8.16 23.83
C ILE A 175 8.18 -8.12 24.68
N ILE A 176 8.32 -7.12 25.57
CA ILE A 176 9.43 -7.05 26.53
C ILE A 176 9.53 -8.33 27.35
N ASP A 177 8.41 -8.83 27.87
CA ASP A 177 8.38 -10.02 28.73
C ASP A 177 8.64 -11.33 27.98
N SER A 178 8.30 -11.40 26.69
CA SER A 178 8.43 -12.63 25.92
C SER A 178 9.79 -12.74 25.24
N PHE A 179 10.29 -11.63 24.68
CA PHE A 179 11.49 -11.61 23.83
C PHE A 179 12.69 -10.95 24.49
N HIS A 180 12.50 -10.18 25.57
CA HIS A 180 13.58 -9.48 26.27
C HIS A 180 14.53 -8.69 25.35
N PRO A 181 14.01 -7.89 24.40
CA PRO A 181 14.84 -7.17 23.44
C PRO A 181 15.74 -6.15 24.14
N ASP A 182 16.89 -5.89 23.54
CA ASP A 182 17.72 -4.74 23.90
C ASP A 182 17.25 -3.49 23.16
N LEU A 183 17.41 -2.31 23.76
CA LEU A 183 17.18 -1.06 23.04
C LEU A 183 18.36 -0.73 22.12
N PRO A 184 18.10 -0.19 20.92
CA PRO A 184 16.76 0.01 20.35
C PRO A 184 16.20 -1.27 19.71
N PHE A 185 14.87 -1.34 19.62
CA PHE A 185 14.17 -2.40 18.88
C PHE A 185 12.86 -1.84 18.31
N GLY A 186 12.30 -2.55 17.34
CA GLY A 186 11.05 -2.18 16.68
C GLY A 186 9.96 -3.21 16.84
N VAL A 187 8.73 -2.75 16.74
CA VAL A 187 7.55 -3.61 16.57
C VAL A 187 6.86 -3.17 15.30
N ALA A 188 6.63 -4.09 14.38
CA ALA A 188 6.08 -3.82 13.06
C ALA A 188 4.70 -4.45 12.91
N GLN A 189 3.83 -3.78 12.16
CA GLN A 189 2.53 -4.33 11.79
C GLN A 189 2.13 -3.89 10.38
N VAL A 190 1.45 -4.81 9.68
CA VAL A 190 0.67 -4.49 8.48
C VAL A 190 -0.79 -4.75 8.80
N GLY A 191 -1.67 -3.80 8.54
CA GLY A 191 -3.07 -4.02 8.84
C GLY A 191 -4.02 -2.92 8.40
N ARG A 192 -5.32 -3.23 8.52
CA ARG A 192 -6.41 -2.32 8.18
C ARG A 192 -6.59 -1.21 9.19
N SER A 193 -6.98 -0.04 8.69
CA SER A 193 -7.36 1.14 9.44
C SER A 193 -8.58 1.79 8.80
N PHE A 194 -9.34 2.51 9.63
CA PHE A 194 -10.64 3.04 9.25
C PHE A 194 -10.74 4.53 9.58
N ARG A 195 -11.17 5.33 8.61
CA ARG A 195 -11.47 6.75 8.81
C ARG A 195 -12.83 7.05 8.24
N ASN A 196 -13.72 7.61 9.04
CA ASN A 196 -15.05 8.01 8.62
C ASN A 196 -14.97 9.31 7.80
N GLU A 197 -14.29 9.23 6.66
CA GLU A 197 -14.02 10.35 5.76
C GLU A 197 -15.35 10.98 5.32
N ILE A 198 -15.42 12.31 5.48
CA ILE A 198 -16.62 13.11 5.21
C ILE A 198 -16.90 13.11 3.70
N SER A 199 -15.85 13.26 2.89
CA SER A 199 -15.98 13.36 1.44
C SER A 199 -14.94 12.50 0.73
N PRO A 200 -15.18 11.18 0.60
CA PRO A 200 -14.31 10.31 -0.19
C PRO A 200 -14.23 10.79 -1.64
N ARG A 201 -13.03 10.82 -2.19
CA ARG A 201 -12.74 11.34 -3.54
C ARG A 201 -11.40 10.82 -4.04
N ASP A 202 -11.12 11.12 -5.30
CA ASP A 202 -9.84 10.82 -5.93
C ASP A 202 -9.52 9.33 -5.76
N PHE A 203 -10.37 8.45 -6.29
CA PHE A 203 -10.15 7.00 -6.29
C PHE A 203 -9.75 6.42 -4.90
N ILE A 204 -8.56 5.81 -4.77
CA ILE A 204 -8.09 5.21 -3.52
C ILE A 204 -7.34 6.19 -2.58
N PHE A 205 -7.29 7.49 -2.88
CA PHE A 205 -6.51 8.47 -2.11
C PHE A 205 -7.24 8.95 -0.85
N ARG A 206 -8.57 9.10 -0.91
CA ARG A 206 -9.43 9.48 0.23
C ARG A 206 -10.52 8.43 0.40
N VAL A 207 -10.21 7.42 1.20
CA VAL A 207 -11.04 6.23 1.43
C VAL A 207 -11.39 6.09 2.91
N ARG A 208 -12.37 5.24 3.20
CA ARG A 208 -12.85 4.98 4.56
C ARG A 208 -12.22 3.77 5.21
N GLU A 209 -11.76 2.84 4.38
CA GLU A 209 -11.04 1.63 4.76
C GLU A 209 -9.78 1.57 3.90
N PHE A 210 -8.65 1.36 4.55
CA PHE A 210 -7.34 1.27 3.92
C PHE A 210 -6.42 0.41 4.76
N GLU A 211 -5.27 0.05 4.20
CA GLU A 211 -4.22 -0.66 4.91
C GLU A 211 -2.97 0.20 5.02
N ILE A 212 -2.28 0.03 6.13
CA ILE A 212 -0.99 0.65 6.40
C ILE A 212 0.02 -0.41 6.76
N MET A 213 1.28 -0.08 6.51
CA MET A 213 2.43 -0.81 7.04
C MET A 213 3.15 0.20 7.92
N GLU A 214 3.42 -0.13 9.18
CA GLU A 214 4.11 0.77 10.09
C GLU A 214 4.88 0.01 11.14
N PHE A 215 5.83 0.68 11.77
CA PHE A 215 6.52 0.14 12.93
C PHE A 215 6.85 1.22 13.96
N GLU A 216 6.83 0.82 15.23
CA GLU A 216 7.25 1.64 16.35
C GLU A 216 8.66 1.25 16.75
N TRP A 217 9.62 2.14 16.49
CA TRP A 217 11.01 1.96 16.87
C TRP A 217 11.26 2.56 18.26
N PHE A 218 11.37 1.71 19.28
CA PHE A 218 11.64 2.09 20.65
C PHE A 218 13.13 2.34 20.87
N LEU A 219 13.48 3.45 21.51
CA LEU A 219 14.86 3.88 21.67
C LEU A 219 15.09 4.74 22.92
N ASN A 220 16.36 4.94 23.25
CA ASN A 220 16.78 5.98 24.19
C ASN A 220 16.61 7.37 23.57
N GLU A 221 16.22 8.37 24.39
CA GLU A 221 16.09 9.75 23.93
C GLU A 221 17.34 10.23 23.21
N LYS A 222 18.52 10.08 23.81
CA LYS A 222 19.80 10.59 23.28
C LYS A 222 20.14 10.14 21.85
N ASP A 223 19.55 9.04 21.38
CA ASP A 223 19.88 8.43 20.09
C ASP A 223 18.88 8.80 18.98
N TRP A 224 17.88 9.62 19.27
CA TRP A 224 16.75 9.83 18.35
C TRP A 224 17.13 10.42 16.99
N GLU A 225 18.02 11.42 16.95
CA GLU A 225 18.42 12.05 15.68
C GLU A 225 19.13 11.05 14.77
N LYS A 226 19.99 10.19 15.34
CA LYS A 226 20.72 9.14 14.61
C LYS A 226 19.74 8.17 13.95
N TYR A 227 18.77 7.65 14.69
CA TYR A 227 17.83 6.67 14.16
C TYR A 227 16.79 7.31 13.25
N PHE A 228 16.38 8.55 13.50
CA PHE A 228 15.47 9.29 12.63
C PHE A 228 16.08 9.47 11.24
N GLU A 229 17.35 9.89 11.18
CA GLU A 229 18.08 10.04 9.92
C GLU A 229 18.37 8.70 9.22
N LYS A 230 18.56 7.62 9.99
CA LYS A 230 18.67 6.27 9.44
C LYS A 230 17.37 5.86 8.75
N TRP A 231 16.24 5.96 9.46
CA TRP A 231 14.93 5.55 8.93
C TRP A 231 14.50 6.40 7.73
N ARG A 232 14.80 7.70 7.73
CA ARG A 232 14.61 8.57 6.56
C ARG A 232 15.30 8.02 5.30
N LYS A 233 16.57 7.61 5.43
CA LYS A 233 17.34 7.05 4.31
C LYS A 233 16.81 5.69 3.88
N ASP A 234 16.47 4.83 4.83
CA ASP A 234 15.93 3.50 4.56
C ASP A 234 14.56 3.57 3.86
N MET A 235 13.69 4.51 4.25
CA MET A 235 12.41 4.77 3.58
C MET A 235 12.61 5.16 2.11
N ASN A 236 13.51 6.12 1.83
CA ASN A 236 13.84 6.50 0.45
C ASN A 236 14.45 5.34 -0.35
N ALA A 237 15.33 4.56 0.27
CA ALA A 237 15.93 3.40 -0.38
C ALA A 237 14.87 2.33 -0.71
N TRP A 238 13.88 2.14 0.16
CA TRP A 238 12.77 1.24 -0.10
C TRP A 238 11.83 1.76 -1.21
N PHE A 239 11.54 3.07 -1.28
CA PHE A 239 10.80 3.65 -2.42
C PHE A 239 11.51 3.39 -3.75
N LYS A 240 12.84 3.57 -3.79
CA LYS A 240 13.64 3.23 -4.97
C LYS A 240 13.57 1.74 -5.27
N LYS A 241 13.58 0.88 -4.24
CA LYS A 241 13.47 -0.56 -4.42
C LYS A 241 12.17 -0.91 -5.12
N LEU A 242 11.03 -0.34 -4.69
CA LEU A 242 9.72 -0.48 -5.36
C LEU A 242 9.70 -0.01 -6.83
N GLY A 243 10.78 0.59 -7.32
CA GLY A 243 10.94 1.07 -8.68
C GLY A 243 10.50 2.52 -8.86
N LEU A 244 10.12 3.22 -7.78
CA LEU A 244 9.66 4.61 -7.87
C LEU A 244 10.80 5.53 -8.33
N ASP A 245 10.49 6.39 -9.30
CA ASP A 245 11.40 7.44 -9.74
C ASP A 245 11.65 8.44 -8.60
N SER A 246 12.90 8.54 -8.15
CA SER A 246 13.29 9.44 -7.06
C SER A 246 13.02 10.91 -7.37
N SER A 247 12.94 11.31 -8.65
CA SER A 247 12.57 12.69 -9.02
C SER A 247 11.10 13.02 -8.73
N LYS A 248 10.25 11.99 -8.61
CA LYS A 248 8.83 12.10 -8.26
C LYS A 248 8.57 11.92 -6.77
N VAL A 249 9.60 11.65 -5.97
CA VAL A 249 9.49 11.56 -4.50
C VAL A 249 10.06 12.82 -3.87
N LYS A 250 9.32 13.41 -2.92
CA LYS A 250 9.77 14.59 -2.17
C LYS A 250 9.57 14.41 -0.67
N GLU A 251 10.58 14.82 0.08
CA GLU A 251 10.47 15.01 1.53
C GLU A 251 9.88 16.39 1.83
N HIS A 252 8.97 16.44 2.80
CA HIS A 252 8.43 17.66 3.35
C HIS A 252 8.60 17.63 4.87
N GLU A 253 9.47 18.51 5.38
CA GLU A 253 9.61 18.72 6.82
C GLU A 253 8.37 19.47 7.33
N VAL A 254 7.60 18.84 8.22
CA VAL A 254 6.36 19.42 8.73
C VAL A 254 6.69 20.59 9.67
N PRO A 255 6.14 21.79 9.43
CA PRO A 255 6.35 22.95 10.30
C PRO A 255 5.89 22.69 11.74
N PRO A 256 6.52 23.27 12.77
CA PRO A 256 6.11 23.07 14.16
C PRO A 256 4.63 23.37 14.46
N SER A 257 4.01 24.31 13.75
CA SER A 257 2.59 24.66 13.90
C SER A 257 1.62 23.57 13.45
N ASP A 258 2.08 22.71 12.53
CA ASP A 258 1.26 21.74 11.83
C ASP A 258 1.49 20.32 12.35
N ARG A 259 2.52 20.11 13.17
CA ARG A 259 2.81 18.83 13.82
C ARG A 259 1.71 18.46 14.81
N ALA A 260 1.50 17.15 14.97
CA ALA A 260 0.79 16.64 16.12
C ALA A 260 1.48 17.08 17.42
N HIS A 261 0.71 17.36 18.46
CA HIS A 261 1.20 17.92 19.72
C HIS A 261 2.26 17.06 20.44
N TYR A 262 2.32 15.76 20.11
CA TYR A 262 3.30 14.80 20.61
C TYR A 262 4.50 14.60 19.68
N SER A 263 4.46 15.09 18.45
CA SER A 263 5.56 14.93 17.50
C SER A 263 6.57 16.07 17.62
N LYS A 264 7.81 15.72 18.01
CA LYS A 264 8.92 16.67 18.04
C LYS A 264 9.48 16.95 16.65
N ARG A 265 9.41 15.99 15.73
CA ARG A 265 9.83 16.12 14.32
C ARG A 265 9.04 15.18 13.44
N THR A 266 8.56 15.67 12.29
CA THR A 266 7.90 14.84 11.28
C THR A 266 8.39 15.20 9.89
N ILE A 267 8.70 14.18 9.09
CA ILE A 267 8.89 14.29 7.64
C ILE A 267 7.80 13.48 6.95
N ASP A 268 7.05 14.13 6.08
CA ASP A 268 6.13 13.46 5.16
C ASP A 268 6.82 13.23 3.82
N PHE A 269 6.58 12.06 3.22
CA PHE A 269 7.08 11.70 1.90
C PHE A 269 5.92 11.76 0.91
N TYR A 270 6.09 12.54 -0.15
CA TYR A 270 5.10 12.73 -1.20
C TYR A 270 5.55 12.06 -2.50
N TYR A 271 4.61 11.53 -3.25
CA TYR A 271 4.82 11.05 -4.62
C TYR A 271 3.99 11.88 -5.62
N ASP A 272 4.57 12.20 -6.77
CA ASP A 272 3.91 12.94 -7.84
C ASP A 272 2.98 12.03 -8.66
N PHE A 273 1.69 12.06 -8.34
CA PHE A 273 0.68 11.26 -9.02
C PHE A 273 0.15 11.97 -10.27
N PRO A 274 -0.07 11.25 -11.38
CA PRO A 274 -0.74 11.79 -12.56
C PRO A 274 -2.07 12.47 -12.22
N SER A 275 -2.37 13.60 -12.85
CA SER A 275 -3.57 14.44 -12.63
C SER A 275 -3.75 15.04 -11.21
N ILE A 276 -3.16 14.46 -10.15
CA ILE A 276 -3.30 14.90 -8.75
C ILE A 276 -2.15 15.81 -8.32
N GLY A 277 -0.93 15.53 -8.77
CA GLY A 277 0.29 16.13 -8.24
C GLY A 277 0.81 15.38 -7.00
N PHE A 278 1.64 16.07 -6.21
CA PHE A 278 2.22 15.51 -4.98
C PHE A 278 1.14 15.22 -3.92
N ASP A 279 0.97 13.95 -3.55
CA ASP A 279 0.22 13.51 -2.36
C ASP A 279 1.08 12.55 -1.51
N GLU A 280 0.82 12.54 -0.21
CA GLU A 280 1.60 11.82 0.81
C GLU A 280 1.56 10.30 0.56
N ILE A 281 2.67 9.58 0.64
CA ILE A 281 2.70 8.12 0.59
C ILE A 281 3.13 7.51 1.93
N ALA A 282 3.92 8.24 2.72
CA ALA A 282 4.44 7.80 4.00
C ALA A 282 4.74 9.00 4.91
N GLY A 283 4.88 8.74 6.21
CA GLY A 283 5.34 9.72 7.20
C GLY A 283 6.37 9.10 8.15
N LEU A 284 7.30 9.92 8.62
CA LEU A 284 8.32 9.56 9.61
C LEU A 284 8.21 10.56 10.77
N ALA A 285 7.75 10.09 11.93
CA ALA A 285 7.54 10.92 13.10
C ALA A 285 8.44 10.52 14.27
N TYR A 286 8.91 11.49 15.03
CA TYR A 286 9.53 11.27 16.34
C TYR A 286 8.57 11.73 17.43
N ARG A 287 7.99 10.76 18.15
CA ARG A 287 6.85 10.93 19.05
C ARG A 287 7.22 11.04 20.53
N THR A 288 8.51 11.08 20.83
CA THR A 288 9.04 11.14 22.21
C THR A 288 8.54 9.98 23.08
N ASP A 289 8.33 10.18 24.39
CA ASP A 289 7.80 9.19 25.35
C ASP A 289 6.27 9.18 25.44
N PHE A 290 5.59 9.99 24.62
CA PHE A 290 4.17 10.33 24.75
C PHE A 290 3.24 9.12 24.81
N ASP A 291 3.35 8.21 23.83
CA ASP A 291 2.39 7.13 23.64
C ASP A 291 2.40 6.15 24.82
N LEU A 292 3.58 5.62 25.18
CA LEU A 292 3.74 4.71 26.31
C LEU A 292 3.40 5.39 27.65
N LYS A 293 3.77 6.66 27.83
CA LYS A 293 3.46 7.42 29.05
C LYS A 293 1.98 7.60 29.28
N ASN A 294 1.22 7.89 28.23
CA ASN A 294 -0.23 8.04 28.36
C ASN A 294 -0.92 6.70 28.61
N HIS A 295 -0.50 5.63 27.93
CA HIS A 295 -1.01 4.29 28.20
C HIS A 295 -0.69 3.83 29.63
N GLN A 296 0.52 4.05 30.12
CA GLN A 296 0.89 3.77 31.52
C GLN A 296 0.01 4.55 32.49
N LYS A 297 -0.14 5.86 32.27
CA LYS A 297 -0.97 6.73 33.13
C LYS A 297 -2.44 6.27 33.16
N LYS A 298 -3.01 5.91 32.01
CA LYS A 298 -4.44 5.58 31.90
C LYS A 298 -4.75 4.15 32.32
N SER A 299 -3.84 3.20 32.07
CA SER A 299 -4.03 1.78 32.41
C SER A 299 -3.56 1.42 33.82
N GLY A 300 -2.65 2.20 34.41
CA GLY A 300 -1.98 1.87 35.68
C GLY A 300 -0.97 0.73 35.56
N LYS A 301 -0.64 0.27 34.36
CA LYS A 301 0.37 -0.77 34.11
C LYS A 301 1.74 -0.13 33.85
N ASN A 302 2.79 -0.76 34.37
CA ASN A 302 4.16 -0.30 34.13
C ASN A 302 4.60 -0.65 32.68
N LEU A 303 4.95 0.37 31.92
CA LEU A 303 5.48 0.32 30.55
C LEU A 303 6.90 0.89 30.46
N GLU A 304 7.61 0.99 31.59
CA GLU A 304 9.03 1.33 31.61
C GLU A 304 9.89 0.17 31.10
N TYR A 305 10.89 0.50 30.30
CA TYR A 305 11.99 -0.38 29.97
C TYR A 305 13.02 -0.39 31.09
N ARG A 306 13.55 -1.57 31.41
CA ARG A 306 14.60 -1.76 32.41
C ARG A 306 15.91 -2.14 31.69
N PRO A 307 16.92 -1.26 31.68
CA PRO A 307 18.21 -1.56 31.10
C PRO A 307 18.88 -2.79 31.73
N LYS A 308 19.47 -3.66 30.90
CA LYS A 308 20.21 -4.85 31.36
C LYS A 308 21.53 -4.51 32.06
N ASP A 309 22.05 -3.31 31.84
CA ASP A 309 23.27 -2.79 32.48
C ASP A 309 23.04 -2.28 33.91
N GLY A 310 21.82 -2.40 34.44
CA GLY A 310 21.46 -1.92 35.78
C GLY A 310 21.09 -0.43 35.83
N GLY A 311 20.96 0.23 34.69
CA GLY A 311 20.43 1.59 34.57
C GLY A 311 19.02 1.74 35.16
N LYS A 312 18.63 2.99 35.45
CA LYS A 312 17.29 3.29 35.97
C LYS A 312 16.21 2.95 34.93
N PRO A 313 15.07 2.38 35.34
CA PRO A 313 13.92 2.22 34.45
C PRO A 313 13.45 3.56 33.88
N PHE A 314 13.00 3.56 32.63
CA PHE A 314 12.47 4.75 31.96
C PHE A 314 11.47 4.36 30.87
N ILE A 315 10.66 5.31 30.41
CA ILE A 315 9.76 5.11 29.27
C ILE A 315 10.54 5.38 27.99
N PRO A 316 10.70 4.40 27.08
CA PRO A 316 11.39 4.62 25.82
C PRO A 316 10.72 5.70 24.98
N HIS A 317 11.54 6.38 24.18
CA HIS A 317 11.01 7.23 23.13
C HIS A 317 10.67 6.38 21.90
N VAL A 318 9.87 6.94 20.97
CA VAL A 318 9.41 6.25 19.77
C VAL A 318 9.69 7.06 18.50
N ILE A 319 10.23 6.38 17.48
CA ILE A 319 10.20 6.83 16.08
C ILE A 319 9.23 5.94 15.32
N GLU A 320 8.32 6.56 14.57
CA GLU A 320 7.22 5.90 13.85
C GLU A 320 7.37 6.16 12.34
N PRO A 321 7.81 5.15 11.56
CA PRO A 321 7.65 5.14 10.11
C PRO A 321 6.32 4.49 9.72
N THR A 322 5.44 5.24 9.07
CA THR A 322 4.13 4.78 8.59
C THR A 322 4.02 4.91 7.08
N PHE A 323 3.53 3.86 6.42
CA PHE A 323 3.41 3.75 4.96
C PHE A 323 1.96 3.42 4.58
N GLY A 324 1.33 4.24 3.73
CA GLY A 324 -0.01 3.94 3.23
C GLY A 324 0.05 2.88 2.13
N LEU A 325 -0.33 1.63 2.41
CA LEU A 325 -0.15 0.51 1.47
C LEU A 325 -0.89 0.76 0.15
N ASP A 326 -2.15 1.19 0.21
CA ASP A 326 -2.95 1.47 -0.99
C ASP A 326 -2.32 2.59 -1.84
N ARG A 327 -1.77 3.62 -1.19
CA ARG A 327 -1.07 4.70 -1.89
C ARG A 327 0.21 4.22 -2.57
N HIS A 328 0.93 3.28 -1.96
CA HIS A 328 2.09 2.64 -2.59
C HIS A 328 1.70 1.75 -3.77
N VAL A 329 0.57 1.03 -3.70
CA VAL A 329 0.05 0.30 -4.87
C VAL A 329 -0.19 1.27 -6.04
N MET A 330 -0.83 2.41 -5.79
CA MET A 330 -1.05 3.42 -6.82
C MET A 330 0.24 4.03 -7.34
N ALA A 331 1.22 4.31 -6.46
CA ALA A 331 2.50 4.87 -6.85
C ALA A 331 3.25 3.90 -7.78
N VAL A 332 3.27 2.60 -7.44
CA VAL A 332 3.89 1.55 -8.25
C VAL A 332 3.22 1.42 -9.62
N ILE A 333 1.88 1.38 -9.68
CA ILE A 333 1.15 1.30 -10.97
C ILE A 333 1.40 2.57 -11.79
N SER A 334 1.30 3.74 -11.18
CA SER A 334 1.50 5.03 -11.86
C SER A 334 2.91 5.19 -12.41
N ASN A 335 3.91 4.71 -11.67
CA ASN A 335 5.30 4.73 -12.10
C ASN A 335 5.57 3.71 -13.22
N ALA A 336 4.93 2.54 -13.15
CA ALA A 336 5.11 1.48 -14.13
C ALA A 336 4.34 1.71 -15.44
N TYR A 337 3.25 2.48 -15.42
CA TYR A 337 2.42 2.72 -16.60
C TYR A 337 3.24 3.36 -17.72
N SER A 338 3.39 2.63 -18.82
CA SER A 338 4.22 3.00 -19.95
C SER A 338 3.47 2.79 -21.27
N GLU A 339 3.78 3.64 -22.24
CA GLU A 339 3.24 3.55 -23.59
C GLU A 339 4.37 3.53 -24.61
N ASP A 340 4.28 2.63 -25.60
CA ASP A 340 5.20 2.57 -26.75
C ASP A 340 4.42 2.29 -28.05
N VAL A 341 5.14 2.12 -29.16
CA VAL A 341 4.58 1.65 -30.44
C VAL A 341 5.18 0.29 -30.76
N GLN A 342 4.30 -0.70 -30.96
CA GLN A 342 4.68 -2.04 -31.37
C GLN A 342 3.85 -2.44 -32.60
N ALA A 343 4.52 -2.76 -33.71
CA ALA A 343 3.90 -3.09 -34.99
C ALA A 343 2.86 -2.04 -35.42
N GLU A 344 3.26 -0.75 -35.40
CA GLU A 344 2.44 0.42 -35.76
C GLU A 344 1.22 0.69 -34.87
N GLU A 345 1.02 -0.13 -33.83
CA GLU A 345 -0.07 0.02 -32.86
C GLU A 345 0.46 0.43 -31.49
N LYS A 346 -0.25 1.38 -30.85
CA LYS A 346 0.01 1.80 -29.48
C LYS A 346 -0.01 0.59 -28.54
N ARG A 347 1.02 0.46 -27.71
CA ARG A 347 1.11 -0.51 -26.61
C ARG A 347 0.98 0.20 -25.30
N ILE A 348 0.16 -0.37 -24.41
CA ILE A 348 0.17 -0.03 -22.99
C ILE A 348 0.77 -1.23 -22.27
N PHE A 349 1.73 -0.98 -21.39
CA PHE A 349 2.31 -2.00 -20.55
C PHE A 349 2.69 -1.45 -19.19
N LEU A 350 2.70 -2.31 -18.18
CA LEU A 350 3.21 -1.96 -16.86
C LEU A 350 4.67 -2.43 -16.74
N LYS A 351 5.60 -1.49 -16.68
CA LYS A 351 7.02 -1.74 -16.43
C LYS A 351 7.31 -2.04 -14.96
N LEU A 352 6.57 -2.98 -14.37
CA LEU A 352 6.75 -3.39 -12.98
C LEU A 352 8.12 -4.07 -12.79
N PRO A 353 8.81 -3.83 -11.67
CA PRO A 353 9.90 -4.71 -11.24
C PRO A 353 9.41 -6.16 -11.23
N ALA A 354 10.21 -7.09 -11.76
CA ALA A 354 9.79 -8.48 -11.97
C ALA A 354 9.27 -9.13 -10.67
N TYR A 355 9.94 -8.88 -9.54
CA TYR A 355 9.55 -9.40 -8.23
C TYR A 355 8.25 -8.77 -7.66
N LEU A 356 7.77 -7.64 -8.17
CA LEU A 356 6.46 -7.06 -7.83
C LEU A 356 5.32 -7.48 -8.76
N ALA A 357 5.61 -7.94 -9.98
CA ALA A 357 4.58 -8.28 -10.97
C ALA A 357 3.54 -9.30 -10.42
N PRO A 358 2.23 -9.09 -10.61
CA PRO A 358 1.19 -10.02 -10.15
C PRO A 358 1.33 -11.41 -10.77
N VAL A 359 1.71 -11.46 -12.04
CA VAL A 359 1.99 -12.68 -12.79
C VAL A 359 3.45 -12.59 -13.23
N LYS A 360 4.21 -13.66 -12.98
CA LYS A 360 5.63 -13.71 -13.33
C LYS A 360 5.84 -14.29 -14.72
N VAL A 361 5.03 -15.28 -15.07
CA VAL A 361 5.13 -16.03 -16.31
C VAL A 361 3.75 -16.34 -16.85
N ALA A 362 3.53 -16.21 -18.15
CA ALA A 362 2.31 -16.70 -18.80
C ALA A 362 2.65 -17.69 -19.91
N VAL A 363 1.88 -18.79 -20.02
CA VAL A 363 2.12 -19.88 -20.98
C VAL A 363 0.99 -19.97 -21.99
N PHE A 364 1.35 -20.04 -23.27
CA PHE A 364 0.45 -19.96 -24.42
C PHE A 364 0.71 -21.08 -25.44
N PRO A 365 -0.33 -21.72 -26.00
CA PRO A 365 -0.20 -22.43 -27.27
C PRO A 365 -0.27 -21.44 -28.43
N LEU A 366 0.57 -21.54 -29.46
CA LEU A 366 0.54 -20.62 -30.61
C LEU A 366 -0.87 -20.54 -31.23
N LEU A 367 -1.52 -21.70 -31.39
CA LEU A 367 -2.88 -21.83 -31.92
C LEU A 367 -3.74 -22.69 -30.99
N LYS A 368 -4.88 -22.15 -30.54
CA LYS A 368 -5.81 -22.88 -29.64
C LYS A 368 -6.57 -24.03 -30.31
N ASN A 369 -6.72 -23.98 -31.64
CA ASN A 369 -7.44 -24.99 -32.42
C ASN A 369 -6.55 -26.17 -32.85
N LYS A 370 -5.32 -26.23 -32.34
CA LYS A 370 -4.36 -27.31 -32.57
C LYS A 370 -4.17 -28.08 -31.26
N PRO A 371 -4.89 -29.21 -31.05
CA PRO A 371 -4.88 -29.94 -29.79
C PRO A 371 -3.47 -30.34 -29.32
N GLU A 372 -2.58 -30.66 -30.25
CA GLU A 372 -1.18 -31.01 -29.99
C GLU A 372 -0.39 -29.86 -29.34
N LEU A 373 -0.60 -28.61 -29.80
CA LEU A 373 0.04 -27.43 -29.22
C LEU A 373 -0.54 -27.10 -27.84
N VAL A 374 -1.87 -27.20 -27.70
CA VAL A 374 -2.55 -26.96 -26.43
C VAL A 374 -2.09 -27.97 -25.38
N LYS A 375 -2.00 -29.26 -25.74
CA LYS A 375 -1.51 -30.31 -24.86
C LYS A 375 -0.08 -30.04 -24.40
N LYS A 376 0.84 -29.75 -25.32
CA LYS A 376 2.23 -29.46 -24.97
C LYS A 376 2.36 -28.18 -24.12
N ALA A 377 1.57 -27.15 -24.41
CA ALA A 377 1.53 -25.94 -23.59
C ALA A 377 1.01 -26.20 -22.17
N ARG A 378 0.00 -27.08 -22.02
CA ARG A 378 -0.50 -27.53 -20.71
C ARG A 378 0.57 -28.28 -19.94
N GLU A 379 1.29 -29.18 -20.58
CA GLU A 379 2.40 -29.91 -19.97
C GLU A 379 3.47 -28.95 -19.42
N VAL A 380 3.88 -27.94 -20.21
CA VAL A 380 4.83 -26.91 -19.76
C VAL A 380 4.26 -26.07 -18.62
N TYR A 381 2.99 -25.65 -18.71
CA TYR A 381 2.32 -24.89 -17.66
C TYR A 381 2.25 -25.67 -16.34
N ASP A 382 1.85 -26.94 -16.39
CA ASP A 382 1.73 -27.81 -15.22
C ASP A 382 3.10 -28.12 -14.61
N MET A 383 4.13 -28.29 -15.45
CA MET A 383 5.52 -28.41 -15.01
C MET A 383 5.95 -27.17 -14.20
N LEU A 384 5.68 -25.96 -14.70
CA LEU A 384 6.03 -24.71 -13.99
C LEU A 384 5.21 -24.56 -12.69
N LYS A 385 3.91 -24.87 -12.70
CA LYS A 385 3.09 -24.85 -11.46
C LYS A 385 3.52 -25.91 -10.46
N LYS A 386 4.03 -27.06 -10.91
CA LYS A 386 4.58 -28.11 -10.05
C LYS A 386 5.90 -27.65 -9.42
N ALA A 387 6.81 -27.09 -10.22
CA ALA A 387 8.06 -26.50 -9.74
C ALA A 387 7.83 -25.46 -8.63
N ASN A 388 6.80 -24.61 -8.78
CA ASN A 388 6.45 -23.62 -7.76
C ASN A 388 5.86 -24.20 -6.48
N ARG A 389 5.12 -25.32 -6.57
CA ARG A 389 4.47 -25.96 -5.42
C ARG A 389 5.44 -26.80 -4.61
N GLU A 390 6.30 -27.55 -5.28
CA GLU A 390 7.20 -28.52 -4.66
C GLU A 390 8.55 -27.90 -4.28
N GLY A 391 8.85 -26.72 -4.81
CA GLY A 391 10.19 -26.13 -4.75
C GLY A 391 11.16 -26.90 -5.63
N MET A 392 12.19 -26.23 -6.14
CA MET A 392 13.29 -26.90 -6.82
C MET A 392 14.59 -26.64 -6.07
N PRO A 393 15.44 -27.66 -5.85
CA PRO A 393 16.75 -27.46 -5.23
C PRO A 393 17.54 -26.40 -6.02
N GLY A 394 17.89 -25.29 -5.35
CA GLY A 394 18.65 -24.19 -5.96
C GLY A 394 17.85 -23.19 -6.79
N ALA A 395 16.53 -23.33 -6.94
CA ALA A 395 15.68 -22.36 -7.63
C ALA A 395 14.75 -21.63 -6.65
N ARG A 396 14.63 -20.30 -6.80
CA ARG A 396 13.59 -19.54 -6.08
C ARG A 396 12.22 -19.88 -6.66
N SER A 397 11.16 -19.72 -5.87
CA SER A 397 9.78 -19.80 -6.38
C SER A 397 9.63 -18.85 -7.57
N LEU A 398 9.10 -19.34 -8.70
CA LEU A 398 8.87 -18.52 -9.89
C LEU A 398 7.70 -17.56 -9.70
N GLY A 399 6.96 -17.60 -8.59
CA GLY A 399 5.74 -16.81 -8.37
C GLY A 399 4.56 -17.27 -9.21
N GLU A 400 3.59 -16.38 -9.47
CA GLU A 400 2.37 -16.79 -10.18
C GLU A 400 2.63 -17.07 -11.67
N VAL A 401 2.20 -18.25 -12.11
CA VAL A 401 2.26 -18.70 -13.51
C VAL A 401 0.83 -18.78 -14.03
N LEU A 402 0.56 -18.12 -15.15
CA LEU A 402 -0.75 -17.97 -15.75
C LEU A 402 -0.87 -18.79 -17.06
N TRP A 403 -2.06 -19.32 -17.31
CA TRP A 403 -2.41 -19.93 -18.58
C TRP A 403 -3.29 -19.01 -19.43
N ASP A 404 -3.06 -18.96 -20.74
CA ASP A 404 -3.98 -18.27 -21.67
C ASP A 404 -3.97 -18.86 -23.10
N ASP A 405 -5.11 -19.35 -23.54
CA ASP A 405 -5.36 -19.83 -24.91
C ASP A 405 -6.44 -19.01 -25.64
N ASN A 406 -6.91 -17.91 -25.03
CA ASN A 406 -7.97 -17.11 -25.62
C ASN A 406 -7.40 -16.11 -26.63
N GLY A 407 -8.07 -15.94 -27.77
CA GLY A 407 -7.65 -15.03 -28.83
C GLY A 407 -6.38 -15.46 -29.59
N ASN A 408 -5.90 -14.58 -30.46
CA ASN A 408 -4.63 -14.79 -31.16
C ASN A 408 -3.43 -14.51 -30.24
N ILE A 409 -2.22 -14.87 -30.67
CA ILE A 409 -1.01 -14.71 -29.86
C ILE A 409 -0.70 -13.24 -29.54
N GLY A 410 -0.94 -12.31 -30.48
CA GLY A 410 -0.75 -10.88 -30.26
C GLY A 410 -1.63 -10.33 -29.14
N LYS A 411 -2.92 -10.70 -29.11
CA LYS A 411 -3.86 -10.31 -28.04
C LYS A 411 -3.46 -10.89 -26.68
N ARG A 412 -2.82 -12.06 -26.65
CA ARG A 412 -2.28 -12.65 -25.42
C ARG A 412 -1.08 -11.87 -24.90
N TYR A 413 -0.12 -11.54 -25.76
CA TYR A 413 1.00 -10.66 -25.38
C TYR A 413 0.49 -9.31 -24.86
N ARG A 414 -0.43 -8.65 -25.58
CA ARG A 414 -1.01 -7.37 -25.15
C ARG A 414 -1.65 -7.42 -23.76
N ARG A 415 -2.41 -8.48 -23.46
CA ARG A 415 -3.02 -8.66 -22.13
C ARG A 415 -1.97 -8.81 -21.03
N GLN A 416 -0.89 -9.54 -21.29
CA GLN A 416 0.20 -9.73 -20.33
C GLN A 416 1.04 -8.48 -20.14
N ASP A 417 1.30 -7.76 -21.24
CA ASP A 417 1.99 -6.47 -21.23
C ASP A 417 1.23 -5.47 -20.34
N GLU A 418 -0.08 -5.33 -20.53
CA GLU A 418 -0.96 -4.44 -19.76
C GLU A 418 -1.02 -4.75 -18.25
N ILE A 419 -0.65 -5.97 -17.83
CA ILE A 419 -0.62 -6.36 -16.40
C ILE A 419 0.82 -6.50 -15.86
N GLY A 420 1.80 -6.20 -16.71
CA GLY A 420 3.21 -6.16 -16.35
C GLY A 420 3.87 -7.50 -16.17
N THR A 421 3.34 -8.57 -16.76
CA THR A 421 3.96 -9.91 -16.72
C THR A 421 5.34 -9.86 -17.40
N PRO A 422 6.45 -10.14 -16.68
CA PRO A 422 7.81 -10.01 -17.23
C PRO A 422 8.09 -10.95 -18.40
N HIS A 423 7.66 -12.21 -18.31
CA HIS A 423 7.96 -13.23 -19.32
C HIS A 423 6.71 -13.94 -19.81
N THR A 424 6.65 -14.19 -21.11
CA THR A 424 5.62 -15.02 -21.72
C THR A 424 6.25 -16.15 -22.51
N ILE A 425 5.62 -17.32 -22.51
CA ILE A 425 6.15 -18.56 -23.09
C ILE A 425 5.17 -19.03 -24.14
N THR A 426 5.66 -19.22 -25.36
CA THR A 426 4.85 -19.67 -26.49
C THR A 426 5.32 -21.04 -26.98
N ILE A 427 4.35 -21.95 -27.10
CA ILE A 427 4.51 -23.30 -27.63
C ILE A 427 4.04 -23.28 -29.09
N ASP A 428 4.96 -23.54 -30.02
CA ASP A 428 4.76 -23.53 -31.46
C ASP A 428 4.97 -24.92 -32.09
N PHE A 429 4.84 -25.02 -33.41
CA PHE A 429 5.03 -26.30 -34.11
C PHE A 429 6.46 -26.83 -34.03
N ASP A 430 7.45 -25.95 -33.90
CA ASP A 430 8.85 -26.37 -33.77
C ASP A 430 9.11 -26.93 -32.37
N THR A 431 8.36 -26.47 -31.35
CA THR A 431 8.41 -27.01 -29.98
C THR A 431 8.13 -28.52 -29.97
N LEU A 432 7.25 -28.99 -30.85
CA LEU A 432 6.91 -30.42 -30.97
C LEU A 432 8.04 -31.25 -31.60
N LYS A 433 9.03 -30.61 -32.23
CA LYS A 433 10.17 -31.26 -32.88
C LYS A 433 11.43 -31.20 -32.03
N ASP A 434 11.64 -30.08 -31.33
CA ASP A 434 12.92 -29.78 -30.68
C ASP A 434 12.84 -29.65 -29.15
N ASP A 435 11.66 -29.80 -28.54
CA ASP A 435 11.43 -29.64 -27.10
C ASP A 435 11.99 -28.29 -26.55
N ALA A 436 11.91 -27.24 -27.36
CA ALA A 436 12.25 -25.88 -26.97
C ALA A 436 11.05 -24.94 -27.12
N VAL A 437 10.93 -23.98 -26.21
CA VAL A 437 9.87 -22.98 -26.18
C VAL A 437 10.42 -21.60 -26.45
N THR A 438 9.56 -20.69 -26.89
CA THR A 438 9.93 -19.29 -27.10
C THR A 438 9.56 -18.47 -25.86
N ILE A 439 10.54 -17.88 -25.19
CA ILE A 439 10.34 -16.89 -24.12
C ILE A 439 10.37 -15.50 -24.75
N ARG A 440 9.38 -14.66 -24.43
CA ARG A 440 9.34 -13.25 -24.80
C ARG A 440 9.45 -12.38 -23.55
N ASP A 441 10.42 -11.46 -23.56
CA ASP A 441 10.60 -10.42 -22.55
C ASP A 441 9.63 -9.25 -22.76
N ARG A 442 9.03 -8.76 -21.67
CA ARG A 442 8.08 -7.65 -21.70
C ARG A 442 8.73 -6.35 -22.18
N ASP A 443 9.86 -5.96 -21.62
CA ASP A 443 10.38 -4.61 -21.82
C ASP A 443 10.97 -4.42 -23.22
N THR A 444 11.72 -5.41 -23.69
CA THR A 444 12.41 -5.37 -24.97
C THR A 444 11.61 -5.98 -26.12
N THR A 445 10.58 -6.77 -25.81
CA THR A 445 9.81 -7.59 -26.78
C THR A 445 10.63 -8.65 -27.51
N LYS A 446 11.92 -8.82 -27.15
CA LYS A 446 12.81 -9.81 -27.74
C LYS A 446 12.35 -11.21 -27.37
N GLN A 447 12.61 -12.13 -28.28
CA GLN A 447 12.25 -13.53 -28.16
C GLN A 447 13.53 -14.38 -28.16
N GLU A 448 13.57 -15.36 -27.27
CA GLU A 448 14.64 -16.34 -27.17
C GLU A 448 14.06 -17.75 -27.13
N ARG A 449 14.77 -18.70 -27.75
CA ARG A 449 14.35 -20.10 -27.80
C ARG A 449 15.13 -20.90 -26.77
N VAL A 450 14.44 -21.51 -25.82
CA VAL A 450 15.04 -22.17 -24.64
C VAL A 450 14.51 -23.60 -24.53
N LYS A 451 15.39 -24.55 -24.24
CA LYS A 451 15.00 -25.95 -23.99
C LYS A 451 14.11 -26.03 -22.76
N ILE A 452 13.05 -26.85 -22.82
CA ILE A 452 12.10 -27.00 -21.70
C ILE A 452 12.81 -27.41 -20.40
N THR A 453 13.87 -28.22 -20.51
CA THR A 453 14.70 -28.67 -19.37
C THR A 453 15.38 -27.53 -18.62
N ASP A 454 15.72 -26.45 -19.32
CA ASP A 454 16.51 -25.32 -18.77
C ASP A 454 15.59 -24.15 -18.36
N LEU A 455 14.30 -24.27 -18.64
CA LEU A 455 13.31 -23.20 -18.56
C LEU A 455 13.19 -22.64 -17.14
N VAL A 456 13.12 -23.51 -16.11
CA VAL A 456 12.97 -23.05 -14.72
C VAL A 456 14.21 -22.31 -14.24
N GLY A 457 15.41 -22.80 -14.57
CA GLY A 457 16.66 -22.13 -14.23
C GLY A 457 16.78 -20.77 -14.91
N THR A 458 16.44 -20.71 -16.19
CA THR A 458 16.43 -19.47 -16.98
C THR A 458 15.50 -18.44 -16.36
N LEU A 459 14.23 -18.80 -16.10
CA LEU A 459 13.25 -17.88 -15.52
C LEU A 459 13.62 -17.41 -14.10
N SER A 460 14.25 -18.28 -13.31
CA SER A 460 14.69 -17.93 -11.94
C SER A 460 15.84 -16.93 -11.93
N ALA A 461 16.71 -16.94 -12.94
CA ALA A 461 17.81 -15.99 -13.07
C ALA A 461 17.34 -14.56 -13.43
N HIS A 462 16.14 -14.44 -14.01
CA HIS A 462 15.54 -13.15 -14.40
C HIS A 462 14.68 -12.51 -13.29
N GLN A 463 14.48 -13.19 -12.15
CA GLN A 463 13.69 -12.72 -11.00
C GLN A 463 14.58 -12.21 -9.85
#